data_AF-A0A1Y1Y091-F1
#
_entry.id   AF-A0A1Y1Y091-F1
#
_cell.length_a   1.000
_cell.length_b   1.000
_cell.length_c   1.000
_cell.angle_alpha   90.00
_cell.angle_beta   90.00
_cell.angle_gamma   90.00
#
_symmetry.space_group_name_H-M   'P 1'
#
loop_
_entity.id
_entity.type
_entity.pdbx_description
1 polymer ?
#
loop_
_entity_poly.entity_id
_entity_poly.type
_entity_poly.pdbx_seq_one_letter_code
_entity_poly.pdbx_strand_id
1 'polypeptide(L)'
;AHMEMIQPPPRHSKYNPTFTGIPDYNMVDPLGIYPCKGYEQGKVVQTVEAGKEIQVKLGGVATHSGGHCQFAVSYDEGKTFAVLKTVYDDCLIGSLDYSVPIPKSAGTSKNVVFAWAWINKVGNREYYMNCADIEIKGSDEGYISGPKLLVANLPGYPTIPE
;
A
#
# COMPACT_ATOMS: atom_id res chain seq x y z
N ALA A 1 3.71 -16.10 -6.16
CA ALA A 1 4.11 -15.43 -7.42
C ALA A 1 2.98 -14.56 -7.93
N HIS A 2 2.73 -13.43 -7.27
CA HIS A 2 1.71 -12.45 -7.66
C HIS A 2 2.21 -11.02 -7.43
N MET A 3 1.39 -10.00 -7.59
CA MET A 3 1.91 -8.64 -7.75
C MET A 3 2.49 -8.07 -6.44
N GLU A 4 3.52 -7.23 -6.57
CA GLU A 4 4.17 -6.47 -5.51
C GLU A 4 4.22 -4.97 -5.87
N MET A 5 4.31 -4.12 -4.86
CA MET A 5 4.68 -2.73 -5.02
C MET A 5 6.20 -2.62 -5.15
N ILE A 6 6.67 -1.97 -6.22
CA ILE A 6 8.09 -1.70 -6.48
C ILE A 6 8.46 -0.30 -5.98
N GLN A 7 7.57 0.67 -6.20
CA GLN A 7 7.72 2.07 -5.79
C GLN A 7 6.40 2.56 -5.16
N PRO A 8 6.44 3.32 -4.05
CA PRO A 8 7.58 3.45 -3.14
C PRO A 8 8.03 2.07 -2.63
N PRO A 9 9.33 1.83 -2.45
CA PRO A 9 9.82 0.48 -2.18
C PRO A 9 9.36 0.01 -0.79
N PRO A 10 8.65 -1.14 -0.69
CA PRO A 10 8.09 -1.59 0.58
C PRO A 10 9.13 -1.99 1.62
N ARG A 11 8.70 -2.14 2.86
CA ARG A 11 9.47 -2.78 3.93
C ARG A 11 10.00 -4.13 3.46
N HIS A 12 11.27 -4.39 3.75
CA HIS A 12 11.97 -5.66 3.49
C HIS A 12 12.03 -6.07 2.00
N SER A 13 11.52 -5.25 1.08
CA SER A 13 11.58 -5.54 -0.35
C SER A 13 13.03 -5.47 -0.86
N LYS A 14 13.34 -6.31 -1.86
CA LYS A 14 14.59 -6.24 -2.65
C LYS A 14 14.80 -4.88 -3.33
N TYR A 15 13.74 -4.10 -3.50
CA TYR A 15 13.79 -2.76 -4.07
C TYR A 15 14.04 -1.66 -3.03
N ASN A 16 14.03 -1.98 -1.73
CA ASN A 16 14.19 -1.00 -0.66
C ASN A 16 15.67 -0.77 -0.32
N PRO A 17 16.27 0.36 -0.74
CA PRO A 17 17.70 0.60 -0.51
C PRO A 17 18.02 0.89 0.96
N THR A 18 17.01 1.17 1.77
CA THR A 18 17.18 1.50 3.19
C THR A 18 17.21 0.25 4.08
N PHE A 19 16.77 -0.89 3.55
CA PHE A 19 16.74 -2.16 4.24
C PHE A 19 18.05 -2.92 4.04
N THR A 20 18.74 -3.25 5.14
CA THR A 20 20.07 -3.88 5.13
C THR A 20 20.04 -5.37 5.47
N GLY A 21 18.86 -5.93 5.71
CA GLY A 21 18.67 -7.36 6.00
C GLY A 21 18.59 -8.22 4.73
N ILE A 22 18.25 -9.49 4.91
CA ILE A 22 17.93 -10.38 3.78
C ILE A 22 16.54 -10.00 3.27
N PRO A 23 16.38 -9.59 2.01
CA PRO A 23 15.08 -9.22 1.47
C PRO A 23 14.06 -10.34 1.57
N ASP A 24 12.80 -9.97 1.80
CA ASP A 24 11.68 -10.89 1.56
C ASP A 24 11.49 -11.03 0.06
N TYR A 25 11.73 -12.23 -0.48
CA TYR A 25 11.49 -12.54 -1.88
C TYR A 25 10.02 -12.94 -2.15
N ASN A 26 9.21 -13.06 -1.10
CA ASN A 26 7.79 -13.39 -1.13
C ASN A 26 6.90 -12.15 -0.95
N MET A 27 7.39 -10.96 -1.27
CA MET A 27 6.59 -9.71 -1.30
C MET A 27 5.42 -9.77 -2.27
N VAL A 28 5.56 -10.65 -3.26
CA VAL A 28 4.61 -11.03 -4.32
C VAL A 28 3.48 -11.95 -3.84
N ASP A 29 3.54 -12.48 -2.63
CA ASP A 29 2.56 -13.45 -2.14
C ASP A 29 1.45 -12.78 -1.32
N PRO A 30 0.27 -13.43 -1.15
CA PRO A 30 -0.79 -12.93 -0.29
C PRO A 30 -0.29 -12.53 1.11
N LEU A 31 -0.95 -11.55 1.72
CA LEU A 31 -0.44 -10.83 2.90
C LEU A 31 -0.10 -11.75 4.08
N GLY A 32 -0.95 -12.74 4.36
CA GLY A 32 -0.82 -13.63 5.51
C GLY A 32 -1.11 -12.94 6.85
N ILE A 33 -0.23 -12.01 7.26
CA ILE A 33 -0.30 -11.27 8.53
C ILE A 33 -0.65 -9.80 8.25
N TYR A 34 -1.81 -9.36 8.76
CA TYR A 34 -2.23 -7.98 8.67
C TYR A 34 -1.75 -7.14 9.87
N PRO A 35 -1.32 -5.88 9.67
CA PRO A 35 -1.02 -5.21 8.40
C PRO A 35 0.44 -5.46 7.96
N CYS A 36 0.77 -5.12 6.70
CA CYS A 36 2.17 -5.00 6.24
C CYS A 36 3.06 -6.26 6.43
N LYS A 37 2.49 -7.46 6.30
CA LYS A 37 3.13 -8.77 6.57
C LYS A 37 3.63 -8.93 8.02
N GLY A 38 3.19 -8.07 8.94
CA GLY A 38 3.66 -8.03 10.32
C GLY A 38 5.03 -7.36 10.52
N TYR A 39 5.58 -6.71 9.48
CA TYR A 39 6.87 -6.02 9.61
C TYR A 39 6.74 -4.72 10.40
N GLU A 40 7.73 -4.45 11.25
CA GLU A 40 7.88 -3.17 11.94
C GLU A 40 8.12 -2.02 10.94
N GLN A 41 7.88 -0.78 11.37
CA GLN A 41 8.17 0.39 10.55
C GLN A 41 9.66 0.45 10.18
N GLY A 42 9.92 0.65 8.89
CA GLY A 42 11.25 0.84 8.35
C GLY A 42 11.66 2.31 8.30
N LYS A 43 12.77 2.58 7.62
CA LYS A 43 13.21 3.94 7.35
C LYS A 43 12.34 4.57 6.25
N VAL A 44 12.23 5.90 6.29
CA VAL A 44 11.59 6.68 5.24
C VAL A 44 12.28 6.43 3.89
N VAL A 45 11.51 5.97 2.91
CA VAL A 45 11.99 5.71 1.54
C VAL A 45 11.67 6.83 0.57
N GLN A 46 10.72 7.70 0.92
CA GLN A 46 10.30 8.83 0.10
C GLN A 46 9.72 9.95 0.96
N THR A 47 10.00 11.19 0.59
CA THR A 47 9.33 12.38 1.14
C THR A 47 8.40 12.97 0.09
N VAL A 48 7.20 13.36 0.48
CA VAL A 48 6.20 13.99 -0.39
C VAL A 48 5.57 15.21 0.29
N GLU A 49 5.27 16.26 -0.47
CA GLU A 49 4.56 17.43 0.04
C GLU A 49 3.04 17.21 -0.02
N ALA A 50 2.32 17.76 0.96
CA ALA A 50 0.86 17.82 0.93
C ALA A 50 0.38 18.52 -0.36
N GLY A 51 -0.64 17.95 -1.00
CA GLY A 51 -1.15 18.43 -2.29
C GLY A 51 -0.36 17.97 -3.52
N LYS A 52 0.71 17.20 -3.34
CA LYS A 52 1.42 16.51 -4.43
C LYS A 52 0.93 15.07 -4.56
N GLU A 53 1.60 14.30 -5.40
CA GLU A 53 1.27 12.91 -5.68
C GLU A 53 2.46 12.01 -5.36
N ILE A 54 2.16 10.80 -4.87
CA ILE A 54 3.11 9.70 -4.81
C ILE A 54 2.98 8.90 -6.11
N GLN A 55 4.10 8.70 -6.78
CA GLN A 55 4.20 7.80 -7.92
C GLN A 55 4.34 6.38 -7.41
N VAL A 56 3.40 5.52 -7.81
CA VAL A 56 3.38 4.10 -7.44
C VAL A 56 3.67 3.28 -8.68
N LYS A 57 4.61 2.35 -8.56
CA LYS A 57 4.88 1.33 -9.58
C LYS A 57 4.62 -0.05 -8.98
N LEU A 58 3.78 -0.82 -9.64
CA LEU A 58 3.48 -2.21 -9.31
C LEU A 58 4.18 -3.13 -10.31
N GLY A 59 4.47 -4.36 -9.91
CA GLY A 59 5.08 -5.35 -10.79
C GLY A 59 4.93 -6.77 -10.26
N GLY A 60 5.26 -7.75 -11.08
CA GLY A 60 5.05 -9.16 -10.75
C GLY A 60 4.73 -9.96 -12.01
N VAL A 61 4.13 -11.14 -11.83
CA VAL A 61 3.97 -12.11 -12.92
C VAL A 61 2.52 -12.48 -13.25
N ALA A 62 1.57 -12.24 -12.34
CA ALA A 62 0.18 -12.65 -12.53
C ALA A 62 -0.77 -11.61 -11.93
N THR A 63 -1.59 -11.02 -12.80
CA THR A 63 -2.51 -9.92 -12.48
C THR A 63 -3.93 -10.38 -12.16
N HIS A 64 -4.21 -11.68 -12.25
CA HIS A 64 -5.53 -12.26 -11.94
C HIS A 64 -6.72 -11.53 -12.59
N SER A 65 -6.59 -11.17 -13.86
CA SER A 65 -7.61 -10.44 -14.62
C SER A 65 -8.06 -9.14 -13.95
N GLY A 66 -7.22 -8.57 -13.08
CA GLY A 66 -7.46 -7.33 -12.39
C GLY A 66 -7.95 -7.49 -10.95
N GLY A 67 -8.97 -6.72 -10.61
CA GLY A 67 -9.57 -6.65 -9.27
C GLY A 67 -9.52 -5.24 -8.72
N HIS A 68 -9.60 -5.14 -7.40
CA HIS A 68 -9.76 -3.86 -6.71
C HIS A 68 -8.50 -3.52 -5.93
N CYS A 69 -7.98 -2.30 -6.12
CA CYS A 69 -6.88 -1.80 -5.31
C CYS A 69 -7.25 -0.56 -4.52
N GLN A 70 -6.70 -0.46 -3.32
CA GLN A 70 -6.73 0.74 -2.52
C GLN A 70 -5.31 1.19 -2.20
N PHE A 71 -5.07 2.49 -2.33
CA PHE A 71 -3.87 3.15 -1.86
C PHE A 71 -4.25 4.00 -0.67
N ALA A 72 -3.62 3.77 0.47
CA ALA A 72 -4.00 4.37 1.75
C ALA A 72 -2.78 4.81 2.54
N VAL A 73 -3.02 5.69 3.51
CA VAL A 73 -1.99 6.14 4.45
C VAL A 73 -2.43 5.94 5.89
N SER A 74 -1.48 5.68 6.77
CA SER A 74 -1.66 5.61 8.22
C SER A 74 -0.67 6.55 8.90
N TYR A 75 -1.18 7.31 9.88
CA TYR A 75 -0.42 8.20 10.74
C TYR A 75 -0.23 7.61 12.15
N ASP A 76 -0.74 6.40 12.40
CA ASP A 76 -0.78 5.72 13.69
C ASP A 76 -0.13 4.33 13.62
N GLU A 77 0.99 4.25 12.89
CA GLU A 77 1.83 3.05 12.79
C GLU A 77 1.14 1.83 12.14
N GLY A 78 0.14 2.08 11.30
CA GLY A 78 -0.63 1.04 10.61
C GLY A 78 -1.84 0.52 11.38
N LYS A 79 -2.22 1.16 12.51
CA LYS A 79 -3.43 0.78 13.26
C LYS A 79 -4.71 1.12 12.49
N THR A 80 -4.74 2.29 11.85
CA THR A 80 -5.84 2.72 10.99
C THR A 80 -5.31 3.29 9.68
N PHE A 81 -6.07 3.09 8.59
CA PHE A 81 -5.70 3.53 7.25
C PHE A 81 -6.82 4.37 6.64
N ALA A 82 -6.45 5.54 6.13
CA ALA A 82 -7.31 6.41 5.33
C ALA A 82 -7.01 6.21 3.84
N VAL A 83 -8.01 5.79 3.07
CA VAL A 83 -7.88 5.56 1.63
C VAL A 83 -7.78 6.88 0.88
N LEU A 84 -6.74 7.00 0.05
CA LEU A 84 -6.48 8.17 -0.81
C LEU A 84 -6.96 7.94 -2.24
N LYS A 85 -6.90 6.69 -2.72
CA LYS A 85 -7.32 6.31 -4.07
C LYS A 85 -7.86 4.88 -4.06
N THR A 86 -8.97 4.67 -4.75
CA THR A 86 -9.50 3.34 -5.05
C THR A 86 -9.52 3.14 -6.56
N VAL A 87 -9.10 1.97 -7.01
CA VAL A 87 -9.18 1.51 -8.41
C VAL A 87 -10.10 0.30 -8.42
N TYR A 88 -11.17 0.37 -9.19
CA TYR A 88 -12.20 -0.67 -9.22
C TYR A 88 -12.06 -1.54 -10.47
N ASP A 89 -12.16 -2.85 -10.29
CA ASP A 89 -12.25 -3.89 -11.32
C ASP A 89 -10.98 -4.12 -12.16
N ASP A 90 -10.27 -3.07 -12.57
CA ASP A 90 -9.19 -3.13 -13.55
C ASP A 90 -7.79 -2.91 -12.95
N CYS A 91 -7.63 -2.95 -11.63
CA CYS A 91 -6.32 -2.75 -11.02
C CYS A 91 -5.31 -3.80 -11.54
N LEU A 92 -4.11 -3.36 -11.94
CA LEU A 92 -3.02 -4.16 -12.54
C LEU A 92 -3.20 -4.57 -14.00
N ILE A 93 -4.39 -4.40 -14.58
CA ILE A 93 -4.62 -4.64 -16.02
C ILE A 93 -4.85 -3.33 -16.80
N GLY A 94 -5.43 -2.31 -16.15
CA GLY A 94 -5.55 -0.97 -16.72
C GLY A 94 -4.25 -0.18 -16.63
N SER A 95 -3.49 -0.35 -15.54
CA SER A 95 -2.16 0.23 -15.36
C SER A 95 -1.34 -0.51 -14.31
N LEU A 96 -0.02 -0.42 -14.40
CA LEU A 96 0.92 -0.77 -13.32
C LEU A 96 1.56 0.48 -12.68
N ASP A 97 1.33 1.66 -13.26
CA ASP A 97 1.85 2.94 -12.80
C ASP A 97 0.67 3.84 -12.36
N TYR A 98 0.71 4.34 -11.13
CA TYR A 98 -0.37 5.15 -10.55
C TYR A 98 0.17 6.42 -9.90
N SER A 99 -0.48 7.54 -10.19
CA SER A 99 -0.43 8.75 -9.36
C SER A 99 -1.45 8.64 -8.22
N VAL A 100 -0.97 8.66 -6.98
CA VAL A 100 -1.82 8.69 -5.77
C VAL A 100 -1.75 10.08 -5.12
N PRO A 101 -2.87 10.82 -5.04
CA PRO A 101 -2.86 12.17 -4.52
C PRO A 101 -2.71 12.18 -3.00
N ILE A 102 -1.85 13.08 -2.51
CA ILE A 102 -1.76 13.43 -1.09
C ILE A 102 -2.63 14.67 -0.86
N PRO A 103 -3.62 14.63 0.05
CA PRO A 103 -4.47 15.78 0.31
C PRO A 103 -3.65 17.01 0.69
N LYS A 104 -4.07 18.19 0.23
CA LYS A 104 -3.48 19.48 0.67
C LYS A 104 -3.63 19.70 2.18
N SER A 105 -4.65 19.09 2.79
CA SER A 105 -4.88 19.15 4.23
C SER A 105 -3.91 18.28 5.04
N ALA A 106 -3.13 17.40 4.40
CA ALA A 106 -2.30 16.43 5.12
C ALA A 106 -1.34 17.10 6.09
N GLY A 107 -1.25 16.55 7.30
CA GLY A 107 -0.36 17.04 8.34
C GLY A 107 1.09 16.60 8.14
N THR A 108 2.03 17.38 8.66
CA THR A 108 3.45 16.99 8.70
C THR A 108 3.64 15.74 9.56
N SER A 109 4.24 14.69 9.00
CA SER A 109 4.65 13.51 9.75
C SER A 109 5.84 12.83 9.07
N LYS A 110 6.81 12.41 9.89
CA LYS A 110 8.02 11.72 9.44
C LYS A 110 7.87 10.20 9.33
N ASN A 111 6.76 9.64 9.82
CA ASN A 111 6.55 8.20 9.97
C ASN A 111 5.17 7.77 9.45
N VAL A 112 4.83 8.17 8.22
CA VAL A 112 3.56 7.79 7.59
C VAL A 112 3.71 6.45 6.89
N VAL A 113 2.81 5.51 7.16
CA VAL A 113 2.76 4.24 6.41
C VAL A 113 1.93 4.44 5.16
N PHE A 114 2.52 4.26 3.98
CA PHE A 114 1.81 4.17 2.72
C PHE A 114 1.55 2.70 2.38
N ALA A 115 0.30 2.34 2.13
CA ALA A 115 -0.11 0.98 1.80
C ALA A 115 -0.72 0.91 0.42
N TRP A 116 -0.26 -0.05 -0.38
CA TRP A 116 -1.02 -0.60 -1.49
C TRP A 116 -1.68 -1.89 -1.01
N ALA A 117 -2.99 -2.02 -1.23
CA ALA A 117 -3.75 -3.24 -1.01
C ALA A 117 -4.47 -3.65 -2.29
N TRP A 118 -4.57 -4.96 -2.53
CA TRP A 118 -5.24 -5.52 -3.71
C TRP A 118 -6.04 -6.77 -3.37
N ILE A 119 -7.26 -6.82 -3.89
CA ILE A 119 -8.13 -7.99 -3.88
C ILE A 119 -8.25 -8.46 -5.33
N ASN A 120 -7.74 -9.67 -5.60
CA ASN A 120 -7.66 -10.21 -6.95
C ASN A 120 -9.04 -10.62 -7.48
N LYS A 121 -9.27 -10.37 -8.77
CA LYS A 121 -10.56 -10.69 -9.40
C LYS A 121 -10.76 -12.21 -9.50
N VAL A 122 -9.90 -12.90 -10.24
CA VAL A 122 -10.04 -14.36 -10.47
C VAL A 122 -9.03 -15.19 -9.68
N GLY A 123 -9.39 -16.43 -9.37
CA GLY A 123 -8.54 -17.38 -8.66
C GLY A 123 -8.97 -17.57 -7.20
N ASN A 124 -8.01 -17.77 -6.30
CA ASN A 124 -8.29 -17.85 -4.88
C ASN A 124 -8.85 -16.51 -4.36
N ARG A 125 -9.52 -16.51 -3.21
CA ARG A 125 -9.92 -15.27 -2.54
C ARG A 125 -8.74 -14.82 -1.69
N GLU A 126 -7.94 -13.91 -2.22
CA GLU A 126 -6.68 -13.47 -1.62
C GLU A 126 -6.71 -11.96 -1.35
N TYR A 127 -5.83 -11.54 -0.45
CA TYR A 127 -5.63 -10.14 -0.09
C TYR A 127 -4.13 -9.88 -0.07
N TYR A 128 -3.71 -8.93 -0.90
CA TYR A 128 -2.33 -8.49 -1.01
C TYR A 128 -2.18 -7.15 -0.32
N MET A 129 -1.05 -6.95 0.33
CA MET A 129 -0.70 -5.65 0.87
C MET A 129 0.81 -5.50 0.95
N ASN A 130 1.32 -4.38 0.45
CA ASN A 130 2.70 -3.97 0.67
C ASN A 130 2.71 -2.56 1.26
N CYS A 131 3.60 -2.32 2.21
CA CYS A 131 3.69 -1.05 2.92
C CYS A 131 5.08 -0.44 2.76
N ALA A 132 5.14 0.86 2.48
CA ALA A 132 6.36 1.65 2.49
C ALA A 132 6.22 2.78 3.52
N ASP A 133 7.32 3.15 4.18
CA ASP A 133 7.32 4.24 5.14
C ASP A 133 7.79 5.52 4.45
N ILE A 134 6.99 6.58 4.57
CA ILE A 134 7.22 7.86 3.89
C ILE A 134 7.17 9.02 4.90
N GLU A 135 7.73 10.15 4.49
CA GLU A 135 7.53 11.44 5.15
C GLU A 135 6.53 12.26 4.34
N ILE A 136 5.52 12.82 5.01
CA ILE A 136 4.64 13.83 4.44
C ILE A 136 5.01 15.19 5.05
N LYS A 137 5.33 16.15 4.20
CA LYS A 137 5.54 17.56 4.58
C LYS A 137 4.26 18.35 4.32
N GLY A 138 3.62 18.80 5.37
CA GLY A 138 2.32 19.47 5.29
C GLY A 138 2.20 20.62 6.30
N SER A 139 1.00 20.83 6.82
CA SER A 139 0.76 21.77 7.92
C SER A 139 0.92 21.08 9.27
N ASP A 140 1.35 21.79 10.31
CA ASP A 140 1.42 21.27 11.68
C ASP A 140 0.03 20.96 12.26
N GLU A 141 -1.01 21.65 11.78
CA GLU A 141 -2.42 21.42 12.14
C GLU A 141 -3.16 20.58 11.08
N GLY A 142 -2.43 19.99 10.13
CA GLY A 142 -3.01 19.23 9.04
C GLY A 142 -3.58 17.88 9.49
N TYR A 143 -4.55 17.38 8.73
CA TYR A 143 -5.20 16.09 8.94
C TYR A 143 -5.40 15.36 7.61
N ILE A 144 -5.53 14.04 7.72
CA ILE A 144 -5.99 13.19 6.62
C ILE A 144 -7.32 12.56 7.01
N SER A 145 -8.30 12.71 6.14
CA SER A 145 -9.60 12.05 6.23
C SER A 145 -9.83 11.25 4.97
N GLY A 146 -10.34 10.04 5.10
CA GLY A 146 -10.73 9.20 3.99
C GLY A 146 -11.53 7.99 4.48
N PRO A 147 -12.13 7.22 3.56
CA PRO A 147 -12.73 5.94 3.91
C PRO A 147 -11.71 5.04 4.60
N LYS A 148 -12.19 4.17 5.49
CA LYS A 148 -11.35 3.10 6.05
C LYS A 148 -10.92 2.15 4.94
N LEU A 149 -9.68 1.68 4.99
CA LEU A 149 -9.19 0.62 4.11
C LEU A 149 -10.06 -0.63 4.27
N LEU A 150 -10.53 -1.19 3.15
CA LEU A 150 -11.24 -2.45 3.14
C LEU A 150 -10.23 -3.58 3.33
N VAL A 151 -10.45 -4.41 4.35
CA VAL A 151 -9.68 -5.63 4.61
C VAL A 151 -10.62 -6.82 4.46
N ALA A 152 -10.26 -7.74 3.58
CA ALA A 152 -11.05 -8.92 3.24
C ALA A 152 -10.13 -10.12 3.02
N ASN A 153 -10.70 -11.31 2.86
CA ASN A 153 -10.00 -12.52 2.43
C ASN A 153 -8.77 -12.89 3.30
N LEU A 154 -8.85 -12.58 4.59
CA LEU A 154 -7.87 -12.92 5.61
C LEU A 154 -8.56 -13.57 6.81
N PRO A 155 -7.86 -14.35 7.65
CA PRO A 155 -8.41 -14.88 8.89
C PRO A 155 -9.00 -13.77 9.77
N GLY A 156 -10.26 -13.91 10.17
CA GLY A 156 -10.96 -12.92 10.99
C GLY A 156 -11.60 -11.75 10.21
N TYR A 157 -11.47 -11.72 8.88
CA TYR A 157 -12.09 -10.72 8.01
C TYR A 157 -13.14 -11.35 7.09
N PRO A 158 -14.09 -10.55 6.55
CA PRO A 158 -15.05 -11.05 5.56
C PRO A 158 -14.36 -11.66 4.35
N THR A 159 -14.91 -12.77 3.85
CA THR A 159 -14.58 -13.29 2.52
C THR A 159 -15.52 -12.66 1.50
N ILE A 160 -14.96 -12.05 0.45
CA ILE A 160 -15.75 -11.39 -0.60
C ILE A 160 -15.56 -12.08 -1.96
N PRO A 161 -16.60 -12.13 -2.80
CA PRO A 161 -16.57 -12.87 -4.05
C PRO A 161 -15.71 -12.22 -5.12
N GLU A 162 -15.64 -10.88 -5.21
CA GLU A 162 -14.76 -10.06 -6.06
C GLU A 162 -14.84 -8.62 -5.54
#